data_AF-A0A1E5CB59-F1
#
_entry.id   AF-A0A1E5CB59-F1
#
_cell.length_a   1.000
_cell.length_b   1.000
_cell.length_c   1.000
_cell.angle_alpha   90.00
_cell.angle_beta   90.00
_cell.angle_gamma   90.00
#
_symmetry.space_group_name_H-M   'P 1'
#
loop_
_entity.id
_entity.type
_entity.pdbx_description
1 polymer ?
#
loop_
_entity_poly.entity_id
_entity_poly.type
_entity_poly.pdbx_seq_one_letter_code
_entity_poly.pdbx_strand_id
1 'polypeptide(L)'
;MFELWLDVALGALWGLWLVMYLDRFYNKQVAAIYLCVFVFVQKSFKANRALASFINLLLLCLFLMIASALIGGVVQHWGLFVLGWCLGGGVYSVCFSLPKPEVRRRA
;
A
#
# COMPACT_ATOMS: atom_id res chain seq x y z
N MET A 1 -28.73 9.89 -1.80
CA MET A 1 -27.72 10.81 -2.38
C MET A 1 -26.46 10.89 -1.52
N PHE A 2 -26.56 11.20 -0.22
CA PHE A 2 -25.39 11.30 0.66
C PHE A 2 -24.53 10.02 0.72
N GLU A 3 -25.16 8.84 0.81
CA GLU A 3 -24.47 7.54 0.84
C GLU A 3 -23.66 7.26 -0.45
N LEU A 4 -24.17 7.63 -1.62
CA LEU A 4 -23.42 7.55 -2.89
C LEU A 4 -22.14 8.39 -2.86
N TRP A 5 -22.24 9.64 -2.41
CA TRP A 5 -21.09 10.54 -2.35
C TRP A 5 -20.08 10.10 -1.29
N LEU A 6 -20.56 9.48 -0.21
CA LEU A 6 -19.74 8.91 0.85
C LEU A 6 -18.93 7.71 0.33
N ASP A 7 -19.53 6.82 -0.48
CA ASP A 7 -18.81 5.71 -1.13
C ASP A 7 -17.68 6.21 -2.06
N VAL A 8 -17.96 7.26 -2.85
CA VAL A 8 -16.96 7.88 -3.73
C VAL A 8 -15.84 8.55 -2.93
N ALA A 9 -16.18 9.29 -1.87
CA ALA A 9 -15.22 9.98 -1.02
C ALA A 9 -14.32 8.99 -0.26
N LEU A 10 -14.91 7.93 0.31
CA LEU A 10 -14.16 6.84 0.95
C LEU A 10 -13.24 6.13 -0.05
N GLY A 11 -13.75 5.86 -1.26
CA GLY A 11 -12.94 5.32 -2.35
C GLY A 11 -11.74 6.21 -2.64
N ALA A 12 -11.95 7.50 -2.87
CA ALA A 12 -10.90 8.46 -3.20
C ALA A 12 -9.86 8.63 -2.08
N LEU A 13 -10.32 8.75 -0.83
CA LEU A 13 -9.43 8.82 0.33
C LEU A 13 -8.59 7.54 0.47
N TRP A 14 -9.22 6.38 0.31
CA TRP A 14 -8.54 5.10 0.36
C TRP A 14 -7.51 4.94 -0.77
N GLY A 15 -7.86 5.36 -1.99
CA GLY A 15 -6.99 5.29 -3.16
C GLY A 15 -5.77 6.18 -3.01
N LEU A 16 -5.98 7.43 -2.61
CA LEU A 16 -4.90 8.38 -2.35
C LEU A 16 -3.99 7.88 -1.23
N TRP A 17 -4.57 7.44 -0.11
CA TRP A 17 -3.81 6.95 1.03
C TRP A 17 -2.99 5.70 0.68
N LEU A 18 -3.57 4.75 -0.06
CA LEU A 18 -2.89 3.51 -0.45
C LEU A 18 -1.68 3.81 -1.35
N VAL A 19 -1.83 4.68 -2.35
CA VAL A 19 -0.73 5.05 -3.24
C VAL A 19 0.36 5.80 -2.47
N MET A 20 -0.01 6.72 -1.57
CA MET A 20 0.94 7.41 -0.69
C MET A 20 1.69 6.43 0.23
N TYR A 21 0.98 5.46 0.80
CA TYR A 21 1.53 4.44 1.66
C TYR A 21 2.55 3.57 0.93
N LEU A 22 2.21 3.11 -0.27
CA LEU A 22 3.08 2.29 -1.11
C LEU A 22 4.35 3.05 -1.51
N ASP A 23 4.24 4.32 -1.88
CA ASP A 23 5.40 5.10 -2.31
C ASP A 23 6.34 5.46 -1.14
N ARG A 24 5.80 5.90 0.00
CA ARG A 24 6.60 6.49 1.09
C ARG A 24 6.95 5.52 2.23
N PHE A 25 6.03 4.64 2.58
CA PHE A 25 6.13 3.85 3.82
C PHE A 25 6.45 2.39 3.55
N TYR A 26 5.90 1.80 2.48
CA TYR A 26 6.07 0.39 2.19
C TYR A 26 7.54 -0.02 2.01
N ASN A 27 8.32 0.75 1.26
CA ASN A 27 9.76 0.47 1.08
C ASN A 27 10.53 0.48 2.42
N LYS A 28 10.18 1.39 3.34
CA LYS A 28 10.80 1.46 4.67
C LYS A 28 10.39 0.27 5.54
N GLN A 29 9.13 -0.14 5.47
CA GLN A 29 8.64 -1.32 6.19
C GLN A 29 9.31 -2.60 5.71
N VAL A 30 9.42 -2.79 4.39
CA VAL A 30 10.13 -3.94 3.82
C VAL A 30 11.58 -3.95 4.29
N ALA A 31 12.29 -2.82 4.23
CA ALA A 31 13.66 -2.73 4.74
C ALA A 31 13.76 -3.07 6.23
N ALA A 32 12.82 -2.58 7.06
CA ALA A 32 12.77 -2.89 8.48
C ALA A 32 12.51 -4.39 8.75
N ILE A 33 11.58 -5.02 8.02
CA ILE A 33 11.30 -6.47 8.14
C ILE A 33 12.55 -7.28 7.81
N TYR A 34 13.24 -6.94 6.72
CA TYR A 34 14.47 -7.61 6.33
C TYR A 34 15.56 -7.46 7.39
N LEU A 35 15.72 -6.26 7.97
CA LEU A 35 16.70 -5.99 9.00
C LEU A 35 16.38 -6.72 10.31
N CYS A 36 15.12 -6.72 10.74
CA CYS A 36 14.67 -7.48 11.91
C CYS A 36 14.93 -8.98 11.73
N VAL A 37 14.52 -9.55 10.60
CA VAL A 37 14.75 -10.99 10.33
C VAL A 37 16.25 -11.31 10.32
N PHE A 38 17.08 -10.44 9.75
CA PHE A 38 18.52 -10.63 9.74
C PHE A 38 19.12 -10.63 11.16
N VAL A 39 18.71 -9.67 12.01
CA VAL A 39 19.21 -9.54 13.39
C VAL A 39 18.76 -10.72 14.27
N PHE A 40 17.50 -11.13 14.19
CA PHE A 40 16.94 -12.13 15.10
C PHE A 40 17.16 -13.58 14.68
N VAL A 41 17.20 -13.88 13.38
CA VAL A 41 17.24 -15.27 12.90
C VAL A 41 18.67 -15.76 12.64
N GLN A 42 19.60 -14.85 12.30
CA GLN A 42 21.03 -15.12 12.09
C GLN A 42 21.34 -16.36 11.22
N LYS A 43 20.42 -16.78 10.34
CA LYS A 43 20.63 -17.90 9.40
C LYS A 43 21.23 -17.40 8.09
N SER A 44 21.42 -18.32 7.14
CA SER A 44 21.93 -18.01 5.81
C SER A 44 21.12 -16.91 5.12
N PHE A 45 21.78 -16.11 4.29
CA PHE A 45 21.17 -14.99 3.59
C PHE A 45 19.92 -15.39 2.76
N LYS A 46 19.95 -16.60 2.17
CA LYS A 46 18.84 -17.17 1.41
C LYS A 46 17.63 -17.48 2.29
N ALA A 47 17.86 -18.03 3.48
CA ALA A 47 16.78 -18.34 4.44
C ALA A 47 16.14 -17.06 5.00
N ASN A 48 16.96 -16.06 5.36
CA ASN A 48 16.48 -14.79 5.88
C ASN A 48 15.64 -14.03 4.83
N ARG A 49 16.06 -14.05 3.56
CA ARG A 49 15.30 -13.44 2.46
C ARG A 49 13.96 -14.12 2.23
N ALA A 50 13.92 -15.46 2.25
CA ALA A 50 12.67 -16.20 2.10
C ALA A 50 11.70 -15.91 3.25
N LEU A 51 12.21 -15.88 4.49
CA LEU A 51 11.41 -15.60 5.67
C LEU A 51 10.90 -14.16 5.71
N ALA A 52 11.74 -13.17 5.37
CA ALA A 52 11.33 -11.77 5.31
C ALA A 52 10.26 -11.52 4.23
N SER A 53 10.38 -12.16 3.06
CA SER A 53 9.33 -12.12 2.04
C SER A 53 8.03 -12.78 2.51
N PHE A 54 8.12 -13.91 3.21
CA PHE A 54 6.96 -14.59 3.78
C PHE A 54 6.24 -13.72 4.83
N ILE A 55 6.99 -13.11 5.74
CA ILE A 55 6.46 -12.19 6.76
C ILE A 55 5.79 -10.99 6.08
N ASN A 56 6.45 -10.37 5.11
CA ASN A 56 5.89 -9.24 4.36
C ASN A 56 4.59 -9.61 3.63
N LEU A 57 4.54 -10.78 2.99
CA LEU A 57 3.33 -11.28 2.33
C LEU A 57 2.20 -11.51 3.35
N LEU A 58 2.52 -12.10 4.51
CA LEU A 58 1.56 -12.38 5.57
C LEU A 58 0.99 -11.08 6.16
N LEU A 59 1.84 -10.08 6.41
CA LEU A 59 1.42 -8.74 6.84
C LEU A 59 0.53 -8.06 5.80
N LEU A 60 0.88 -8.15 4.52
CA LEU A 60 0.06 -7.59 3.43
C LEU A 60 -1.31 -8.27 3.35
N CYS A 61 -1.36 -9.61 3.45
CA CYS A 61 -2.61 -10.36 3.46
C CYS A 61 -3.50 -9.98 4.65
N LEU A 62 -2.93 -9.92 5.86
CA LEU A 62 -3.66 -9.50 7.06
C LEU A 62 -4.22 -8.08 6.90
N PHE A 63 -3.38 -7.17 6.40
CA PHE A 63 -3.79 -5.80 6.14
C PHE A 63 -4.96 -5.73 5.14
N LEU A 64 -4.85 -6.44 4.01
CA LEU A 64 -5.91 -6.47 2.99
C LEU A 64 -7.20 -7.09 3.52
N MET A 65 -7.13 -8.16 4.32
CA MET A 65 -8.32 -8.75 4.94
C MET A 65 -9.01 -7.78 5.91
N ILE A 66 -8.25 -7.12 6.78
CA ILE A 66 -8.79 -6.13 7.73
C ILE A 66 -9.40 -4.95 6.97
N ALA A 67 -8.70 -4.42 5.97
CA ALA A 67 -9.21 -3.34 5.13
C ALA A 67 -10.49 -3.76 4.41
N SER A 68 -10.55 -4.97 3.86
CA SER A 68 -11.74 -5.48 3.15
C SER A 68 -12.93 -5.65 4.09
N ALA A 69 -12.71 -6.11 5.32
CA ALA A 69 -13.76 -6.23 6.33
C ALA A 69 -14.29 -4.85 6.76
N LEU A 70 -13.41 -3.88 7.00
CA LEU A 70 -13.79 -2.51 7.38
C LEU A 70 -14.54 -1.79 6.26
N ILE A 71 -14.03 -1.87 5.03
CA ILE A 71 -14.63 -1.19 3.87
C ILE A 71 -15.94 -1.88 3.49
N GLY A 72 -15.99 -3.21 3.51
CA GLY A 72 -17.21 -3.96 3.18
C GLY A 72 -18.34 -3.80 4.19
N GLY A 73 -18.06 -3.35 5.42
CA GLY A 73 -19.08 -2.99 6.40
C GLY A 73 -19.72 -1.61 6.18
N VAL A 74 -19.09 -0.75 5.37
CA VAL A 74 -19.50 0.66 5.18
C VAL A 74 -19.95 0.95 3.75
N VAL A 75 -19.29 0.33 2.76
CA VAL A 75 -19.55 0.57 1.34
C VAL A 75 -20.79 -0.19 0.88
N GLN A 76 -21.77 0.54 0.34
CA GLN A 76 -22.97 -0.06 -0.23
C GLN A 76 -22.86 -0.23 -1.75
N HIS A 77 -22.21 0.71 -2.44
CA HIS A 77 -22.05 0.71 -3.89
C HIS A 77 -20.58 0.56 -4.32
N TRP A 78 -20.14 -0.70 -4.45
CA TRP A 78 -18.77 -1.04 -4.84
C TRP A 78 -18.30 -0.40 -6.15
N GLY A 79 -19.18 -0.24 -7.16
CA GLY A 79 -18.80 0.42 -8.42
C GLY A 79 -18.38 1.88 -8.23
N LEU A 80 -19.07 2.62 -7.37
CA LEU A 80 -18.76 4.02 -7.07
C LEU A 80 -17.52 4.16 -6.20
N PHE A 81 -17.36 3.24 -5.24
CA PHE A 81 -16.15 3.15 -4.44
C PHE A 81 -14.91 2.91 -5.31
N VAL A 82 -14.97 1.99 -6.28
CA VAL A 82 -13.85 1.72 -7.21
C VAL A 82 -13.55 2.94 -8.09
N LEU A 83 -14.56 3.64 -8.58
CA LEU A 83 -14.36 4.88 -9.34
C LEU A 83 -13.68 5.97 -8.49
N GLY A 84 -14.14 6.16 -7.26
CA GLY A 84 -13.50 7.04 -6.29
C GLY A 84 -12.04 6.64 -6.03
N TRP A 85 -11.79 5.35 -5.81
CA TRP A 85 -10.46 4.79 -5.58
C TRP A 85 -9.49 5.09 -6.73
N CYS A 86 -9.93 4.88 -7.97
CA CYS A 86 -9.15 5.24 -9.16
C CYS A 86 -8.89 6.75 -9.25
N LEU A 87 -9.89 7.58 -8.95
CA LEU A 87 -9.74 9.04 -8.93
C LEU A 87 -8.71 9.50 -7.89
N GLY A 88 -8.78 8.97 -6.66
CA GLY A 88 -7.81 9.29 -5.61
C GLY A 88 -6.38 8.90 -5.97
N GLY A 89 -6.20 7.71 -6.56
CA GLY A 89 -4.91 7.26 -7.06
C GLY A 89 -4.38 8.11 -8.22
N GLY A 90 -5.25 8.47 -9.17
CA GLY A 90 -4.92 9.34 -10.30
C GLY A 90 -4.55 10.76 -9.86
N VAL A 91 -5.26 11.33 -8.88
CA VAL A 91 -4.90 12.63 -8.31
C VAL A 91 -3.54 12.56 -7.64
N TYR A 92 -3.26 11.50 -6.87
CA TYR A 92 -1.93 11.36 -6.26
C TYR A 92 -0.83 11.28 -7.31
N SER A 93 -1.03 10.50 -8.38
CA SER A 93 -0.01 10.36 -9.42
C SER A 93 0.22 11.68 -10.16
N VAL A 94 -0.83 12.40 -10.55
CA VAL A 94 -0.70 13.67 -11.27
C VAL A 94 -0.08 14.76 -10.39
N CYS A 95 -0.50 14.87 -9.12
CA CYS A 95 -0.07 15.96 -8.24
C CYS A 95 1.27 15.69 -7.55
N PHE A 96 1.61 14.43 -7.25
CA PHE A 96 2.74 14.09 -6.38
C PHE A 96 3.74 13.11 -7.00
N SER A 97 3.42 12.42 -8.10
CA SER A 97 4.42 11.61 -8.83
C SER A 97 5.10 12.40 -9.97
N LEU A 98 5.54 13.62 -9.66
CA LEU A 98 6.58 14.29 -10.44
C LEU A 98 7.82 13.35 -10.54
N PRO A 99 8.49 13.31 -11.70
CA PRO A 99 9.50 12.30 -11.99
C PRO A 99 10.58 12.34 -10.91
N LYS A 100 10.80 11.19 -10.24
CA LYS A 100 11.96 10.99 -9.37
C LYS A 100 13.19 11.35 -10.22
N PRO A 101 13.99 12.36 -9.86
CA PRO A 101 15.16 12.71 -10.64
C PRO A 101 15.98 11.44 -10.78
N GLU A 102 16.19 11.01 -12.02
CA GLU A 102 17.03 9.86 -12.31
C GLU A 102 18.33 10.08 -11.58
N VAL A 103 18.60 9.22 -10.60
CA VAL A 103 19.91 9.15 -9.98
C VAL A 103 20.86 8.88 -11.13
N ARG A 104 21.56 9.94 -11.56
CA ARG A 104 22.63 9.92 -12.55
C ARG A 104 23.62 8.86 -12.07
N ARG A 105 23.42 7.61 -12.51
CA ARG A 105 24.39 6.53 -12.38
C ARG A 105 25.60 7.04 -13.15
N ARG A 106 26.55 7.62 -12.43
CA ARG A 106 27.88 7.84 -12.98
C ARG A 106 28.44 6.44 -13.21
N ALA A 107 28.59 6.13 -14.49
CA ALA A 107 29.38 5.05 -15.03
C ALA A 107 30.82 5.09 -14.51
#